data_AF-A0A8T7JEQ1-F1
#
_entry.id   AF-A0A8T7JEQ1-F1
#
_cell.length_a   1.000
_cell.length_b   1.000
_cell.length_c   1.000
_cell.angle_alpha   90.00
_cell.angle_beta   90.00
_cell.angle_gamma   90.00
#
_symmetry.space_group_name_H-M   'P 1'
#
loop_
_entity.id
_entity.type
_entity.pdbx_description
1 polymer ?
#
loop_
_entity_poly.entity_id
_entity_poly.type
_entity_poly.pdbx_seq_one_letter_code
_entity_poly.pdbx_strand_id
1 'polypeptide(L)'
;MSFPDLRPTNALRPDESFWPSFTDIMMVIVMIFVVTSVVLVSKNVNLVQTLEQSEATLSEAEQVRLEYEQIVKQNQVRIAFLRDQLNLAETANEQWADERQLLQQQAIDAKAQLDILSESEAMLRAALDRASLSITERDALLKNLELQNEKNSQALLASEQKFTDTEADLTAQIDELNQSLEQQIRTAEVALAKQQADLKAELETQRQLAEAALAQQKSETEAALLAQQTEAKGELAEQKRVFQAELDQLVANNSTLQTQVQSERELSESLEQKRAALVSQLDARSQELDQANTALALMQKQLQDSNIALKLVQEALDDKTVQLNNQADVVEQVTAEMTAKLADLKTDYDSLKADYDELVKPARSSIGKQVAIVYLPRDDQSELFGFRPPGGSYQEMELAELEQNLQRLKNQLDLDLYVRITTPGNSSITQRRSWALTNRLLEAYDYYSQPGGPATSGGQR
;
A
#
# COMPACT_ATOMS: atom_id res chain seq x y z
N MET A 1 -5.23 70.63 132.25
CA MET A 1 -5.90 69.48 132.92
C MET A 1 -6.45 68.61 131.79
N SER A 2 -5.69 67.69 131.21
CA SER A 2 -5.42 66.31 131.65
C SER A 2 -6.64 65.62 132.27
N PHE A 3 -7.23 64.68 131.52
CA PHE A 3 -7.58 63.35 132.00
C PHE A 3 -7.44 62.35 130.83
N PRO A 4 -6.54 61.37 130.94
CA PRO A 4 -6.49 60.17 130.10
C PRO A 4 -7.08 58.95 130.84
N ASP A 5 -7.77 58.06 130.12
CA ASP A 5 -7.93 56.63 130.47
C ASP A 5 -8.49 55.90 129.23
N LEU A 6 -7.71 55.14 128.45
CA LEU A 6 -7.26 53.74 128.63
C LEU A 6 -8.39 52.71 128.77
N ARG A 7 -8.68 52.02 127.67
CA ARG A 7 -8.77 50.55 127.70
C ARG A 7 -8.01 49.97 126.50
N PRO A 8 -6.93 49.20 126.75
CA PRO A 8 -6.15 48.54 125.71
C PRO A 8 -6.48 47.03 125.60
N THR A 9 -5.88 46.42 124.58
CA THR A 9 -5.54 44.97 124.42
C THR A 9 -6.70 44.01 124.14
N ASN A 10 -6.63 43.04 123.23
CA ASN A 10 -5.55 42.25 122.58
C ASN A 10 -6.25 41.50 121.39
N ALA A 11 -5.64 40.89 120.38
CA ALA A 11 -4.30 40.74 119.85
C ALA A 11 -4.40 39.86 118.57
N LEU A 12 -3.31 39.84 117.80
CA LEU A 12 -2.86 38.82 116.84
C LEU A 12 -3.37 38.82 115.37
N ARG A 13 -2.37 39.04 114.48
CA ARG A 13 -2.19 38.70 113.05
C ARG A 13 -2.16 37.16 112.83
N PRO A 14 -1.82 36.58 111.65
CA PRO A 14 -1.76 36.97 110.22
C PRO A 14 -2.60 35.98 109.35
N ASP A 15 -2.47 35.95 108.01
CA ASP A 15 -2.66 34.78 107.07
C ASP A 15 -2.88 35.31 105.63
N GLU A 16 -1.86 35.36 104.76
CA GLU A 16 -1.59 34.32 103.74
C GLU A 16 -2.86 33.78 103.06
N SER A 17 -3.39 34.54 102.09
CA SER A 17 -4.42 34.05 101.17
C SER A 17 -3.81 33.05 100.18
N PHE A 18 -3.71 31.80 100.64
CA PHE A 18 -3.29 30.61 99.91
C PHE A 18 -4.41 30.05 99.00
N TRP A 19 -5.23 30.95 98.44
CA TRP A 19 -6.27 30.66 97.47
C TRP A 19 -6.25 31.78 96.46
N PRO A 20 -5.97 31.50 95.16
CA PRO A 20 -6.20 32.51 94.13
C PRO A 20 -7.67 32.89 94.24
N SER A 21 -7.96 34.19 94.29
CA SER A 21 -9.34 34.66 94.42
C SER A 21 -10.24 33.96 93.38
N PHE A 22 -11.51 33.70 93.71
CA PHE A 22 -12.47 33.09 92.79
C PHE A 22 -12.51 33.82 91.43
N THR A 23 -12.21 35.12 91.44
CA THR A 23 -12.03 35.98 90.26
C THR A 23 -10.81 35.61 89.43
N ASP A 24 -9.70 35.18 90.03
CA ASP A 24 -8.45 34.79 89.35
C ASP A 24 -8.58 33.40 88.69
N ILE A 25 -9.23 32.45 89.37
CA ILE A 25 -9.54 31.12 88.78
C ILE A 25 -10.58 31.25 87.66
N MET A 26 -11.62 32.06 87.85
CA MET A 26 -12.57 32.41 86.78
C MET A 26 -11.86 33.08 85.60
N MET A 27 -10.94 34.01 85.85
CA MET A 27 -10.19 34.68 84.79
C MET A 27 -9.32 33.70 84.01
N VAL A 28 -8.66 32.74 84.65
CA VAL A 28 -7.88 31.69 83.98
C VAL A 28 -8.78 30.78 83.13
N ILE A 29 -9.93 30.35 83.64
CA ILE A 29 -10.89 29.53 82.88
C ILE A 29 -11.45 30.31 81.68
N VAL A 30 -11.81 31.58 81.87
CA VAL A 30 -12.25 32.47 80.79
C VAL A 30 -11.12 32.71 79.80
N MET A 31 -9.87 32.87 80.26
CA MET A 31 -8.71 33.05 79.40
C MET A 31 -8.45 31.80 78.56
N ILE A 32 -8.54 30.60 79.13
CA ILE A 32 -8.43 29.35 78.38
C ILE A 32 -9.55 29.26 77.33
N PHE A 33 -10.80 29.55 77.69
CA PHE A 33 -11.93 29.51 76.77
C PHE A 33 -11.85 30.57 75.66
N VAL A 34 -11.38 31.78 75.98
CA VAL A 34 -11.16 32.86 75.01
C VAL A 34 -10.02 32.50 74.08
N VAL A 35 -8.90 31.97 74.60
CA VAL A 35 -7.76 31.55 73.77
C VAL A 35 -8.16 30.40 72.84
N THR A 36 -8.85 29.37 73.33
CA THR A 36 -9.31 28.25 72.48
C THR A 36 -10.36 28.70 71.46
N SER A 37 -11.30 29.57 71.84
CA SER A 37 -12.27 30.16 70.91
C SER A 37 -11.59 31.02 69.84
N VAL A 38 -10.60 31.84 70.20
CA VAL A 38 -9.83 32.65 69.25
C VAL A 38 -9.02 31.75 68.30
N VAL A 39 -8.43 30.65 68.80
CA VAL A 39 -7.72 29.68 67.96
C VAL A 39 -8.68 28.98 66.99
N LEU A 40 -9.87 28.59 67.41
CA LEU A 40 -10.87 27.98 66.52
C LEU A 40 -11.43 28.95 65.48
N VAL A 41 -11.75 30.18 65.89
CA VAL A 41 -12.18 31.22 64.96
C VAL A 41 -11.05 31.52 63.99
N SER A 42 -9.80 31.56 64.43
CA SER A 42 -8.64 31.70 63.54
C SER A 42 -8.51 30.52 62.58
N LYS A 43 -8.68 29.27 63.04
CA LYS A 43 -8.68 28.08 62.18
C LYS A 43 -9.85 28.06 61.20
N ASN A 44 -11.04 28.51 61.62
CA ASN A 44 -12.23 28.60 60.78
C ASN A 44 -12.08 29.71 59.73
N VAL A 45 -11.59 30.90 60.10
CA VAL A 45 -11.29 31.99 59.17
C VAL A 45 -10.21 31.55 58.18
N ASN A 46 -9.15 30.88 58.65
CA ASN A 46 -8.14 30.31 57.78
C ASN A 46 -8.74 29.24 56.85
N LEU A 47 -9.60 28.33 57.36
CA LEU A 47 -10.25 27.33 56.52
C LEU A 47 -11.17 27.96 55.48
N VAL A 48 -11.93 29.01 55.83
CA VAL A 48 -12.77 29.76 54.88
C VAL A 48 -11.92 30.43 53.81
N GLN A 49 -10.80 31.05 54.18
CA GLN A 49 -9.85 31.61 53.21
C GLN A 49 -9.21 30.54 52.33
N THR A 50 -8.80 29.42 52.91
CA THR A 50 -8.28 28.25 52.17
C THR A 50 -9.36 27.67 51.24
N LEU A 51 -10.61 27.63 51.68
CA LEU A 51 -11.77 27.19 50.88
C LEU A 51 -11.98 28.10 49.68
N GLU A 52 -12.09 29.42 49.89
CA GLU A 52 -12.28 30.39 48.80
C GLU A 52 -11.12 30.33 47.79
N GLN A 53 -9.88 30.24 48.27
CA GLN A 53 -8.71 30.08 47.40
C GLN A 53 -8.73 28.71 46.69
N SER A 54 -9.09 27.64 47.39
CA SER A 54 -9.18 26.30 46.81
C SER A 54 -10.27 26.22 45.74
N GLU A 55 -11.44 26.81 45.97
CA GLU A 55 -12.57 26.84 45.03
C GLU A 55 -12.19 27.61 43.75
N ALA A 56 -11.51 28.75 43.89
CA ALA A 56 -10.97 29.47 42.74
C ALA A 56 -9.98 28.60 41.94
N THR A 57 -9.01 27.96 42.61
CA THR A 57 -8.02 27.12 41.92
C THR A 57 -8.62 25.83 41.34
N LEU A 58 -9.65 25.26 41.98
CA LEU A 58 -10.36 24.08 41.50
C LEU A 58 -11.24 24.44 40.31
N SER A 59 -11.91 25.60 40.33
CA SER A 59 -12.68 26.08 39.19
C SER A 59 -11.79 26.36 37.98
N GLU A 60 -10.65 27.02 38.18
CA GLU A 60 -9.64 27.25 37.13
C GLU A 60 -9.10 25.93 36.57
N ALA A 61 -8.71 24.99 37.43
CA ALA A 61 -8.25 23.67 37.02
C ALA A 61 -9.34 22.87 36.29
N GLU A 62 -10.62 23.03 36.66
CA GLU A 62 -11.74 22.38 36.00
C GLU A 62 -11.94 22.92 34.59
N GLN A 63 -11.86 24.23 34.42
CA GLN A 63 -11.93 24.87 33.11
C GLN A 63 -10.80 24.39 32.20
N VAL A 64 -9.56 24.36 32.71
CA VAL A 64 -8.40 23.82 31.97
C VAL A 64 -8.64 22.36 31.61
N ARG A 65 -9.08 21.51 32.55
CA ARG A 65 -9.37 20.09 32.27
C ARG A 65 -10.39 19.94 31.15
N LEU A 66 -11.51 20.67 31.22
CA LEU A 66 -12.58 20.59 30.22
C LEU A 66 -12.12 21.05 28.83
N GLU A 67 -11.31 22.12 28.78
CA GLU A 67 -10.72 22.60 27.53
C GLU A 67 -9.83 21.52 26.89
N TYR A 68 -8.88 20.98 27.66
CA TYR A 68 -7.99 19.92 27.16
C TYR A 68 -8.75 18.64 26.81
N GLU A 69 -9.78 18.25 27.56
CA GLU A 69 -10.62 17.09 27.24
C GLU A 69 -11.36 17.28 25.91
N GLN A 70 -11.82 18.51 25.62
CA GLN A 70 -12.42 18.83 24.33
C GLN A 70 -11.40 18.76 23.19
N ILE A 71 -10.17 19.26 23.40
CA ILE A 71 -9.10 19.18 22.39
C ILE A 71 -8.69 17.73 22.15
N VAL A 72 -8.59 16.90 23.19
CA VAL A 72 -8.33 15.45 23.10
C VAL A 72 -9.39 14.77 22.23
N LYS A 73 -10.69 15.02 22.48
CA LYS A 73 -11.79 14.47 21.67
C LYS A 73 -11.69 14.92 20.21
N GLN A 74 -11.42 16.20 19.96
CA GLN A 74 -11.24 16.71 18.59
C GLN A 74 -10.05 16.05 17.88
N ASN A 75 -8.94 15.87 18.58
CA ASN A 75 -7.74 15.25 18.05
C ASN A 75 -7.92 13.76 17.77
N GLN A 76 -8.66 13.03 18.63
CA GLN A 76 -9.05 11.64 18.38
C GLN A 76 -9.85 11.49 17.08
N VAL A 77 -10.84 12.36 16.86
CA VAL A 77 -11.63 12.37 15.62
C VAL A 77 -10.74 12.68 14.42
N ARG A 78 -9.83 13.65 14.54
CA ARG A 78 -8.90 14.01 13.45
C ARG A 78 -7.93 12.86 13.12
N ILE A 79 -7.41 12.16 14.12
CA ILE A 79 -6.54 10.98 13.95
C ILE A 79 -7.30 9.85 13.24
N ALA A 80 -8.54 9.56 13.66
CA ALA A 80 -9.37 8.56 12.99
C ALA A 80 -9.57 8.90 11.51
N PHE A 81 -9.90 10.16 11.22
CA PHE A 81 -10.06 10.65 9.85
C PHE A 81 -8.77 10.54 9.01
N LEU A 82 -7.61 10.93 9.57
CA LEU A 82 -6.33 10.83 8.87
C LEU A 82 -5.94 9.36 8.63
N ARG A 83 -6.22 8.47 9.57
CA ARG A 83 -5.98 7.02 9.41
C ARG A 83 -6.85 6.42 8.32
N ASP A 84 -8.12 6.81 8.26
CA ASP A 84 -9.02 6.37 7.18
C ASP A 84 -8.55 6.89 5.82
N GLN A 85 -8.12 8.14 5.74
CA GLN A 85 -7.53 8.69 4.50
C GLN A 85 -6.26 7.95 4.09
N LEU A 86 -5.39 7.62 5.04
CA LEU A 86 -4.18 6.86 4.79
C LEU A 86 -4.51 5.49 4.21
N ASN A 87 -5.39 4.72 4.87
CA ASN A 87 -5.78 3.39 4.40
C ASN A 87 -6.39 3.43 2.98
N LEU A 88 -7.26 4.41 2.71
CA LEU A 88 -7.84 4.59 1.37
C LEU A 88 -6.78 4.94 0.33
N ALA A 89 -5.82 5.80 0.67
CA ALA A 89 -4.74 6.15 -0.23
C ALA A 89 -3.76 4.97 -0.45
N GLU A 90 -3.47 4.18 0.57
CA GLU A 90 -2.61 2.98 0.47
C GLU A 90 -3.23 1.94 -0.46
N THR A 91 -4.52 1.63 -0.29
CA THR A 91 -5.23 0.70 -1.17
C THR A 91 -5.31 1.19 -2.61
N ALA A 92 -5.55 2.49 -2.84
CA ALA A 92 -5.51 3.07 -4.18
C ALA A 92 -4.10 2.99 -4.80
N ASN A 93 -3.06 3.20 -3.99
CA ASN A 93 -1.67 3.14 -4.42
C ASN A 93 -1.24 1.71 -4.78
N GLU A 94 -1.70 0.71 -4.03
CA GLU A 94 -1.54 -0.71 -4.38
C GLU A 94 -2.21 -1.03 -5.72
N GLN A 95 -3.47 -0.60 -5.92
CA GLN A 95 -4.17 -0.79 -7.19
C GLN A 95 -3.43 -0.15 -8.37
N TRP A 96 -2.91 1.07 -8.20
CA TRP A 96 -2.11 1.72 -9.23
C TRP A 96 -0.78 1.00 -9.48
N ALA A 97 -0.17 0.41 -8.45
CA ALA A 97 1.04 -0.38 -8.60
C ALA A 97 0.78 -1.67 -9.41
N ASP A 98 -0.33 -2.35 -9.13
CA ASP A 98 -0.78 -3.53 -9.87
C ASP A 98 -1.11 -3.19 -11.33
N GLU A 99 -1.86 -2.11 -11.56
CA GLU A 99 -2.22 -1.64 -12.92
C GLU A 99 -0.96 -1.24 -13.70
N ARG A 100 0.00 -0.58 -13.06
CA ARG A 100 1.31 -0.30 -13.65
C ARG A 100 2.04 -1.58 -14.05
N GLN A 101 2.05 -2.59 -13.18
CA GLN A 101 2.70 -3.86 -13.48
C GLN A 101 2.04 -4.56 -14.67
N LEU A 102 0.71 -4.53 -14.76
CA LEU A 102 -0.04 -5.06 -15.89
C LEU A 102 0.31 -4.33 -17.19
N LEU A 103 0.30 -2.98 -17.18
CA LEU A 103 0.69 -2.18 -18.33
C LEU A 103 2.14 -2.44 -18.75
N GLN A 104 3.04 -2.61 -17.78
CA GLN A 104 4.44 -2.96 -18.04
C GLN A 104 4.57 -4.31 -18.74
N GLN A 105 3.82 -5.33 -18.29
CA GLN A 105 3.81 -6.63 -18.94
C GLN A 105 3.24 -6.52 -20.36
N GLN A 106 2.14 -5.78 -20.55
CA GLN A 106 1.56 -5.55 -21.88
C GLN A 106 2.55 -4.85 -22.82
N ALA A 107 3.34 -3.90 -22.35
CA ALA A 107 4.38 -3.23 -23.15
C ALA A 107 5.51 -4.19 -23.53
N ILE A 108 5.92 -5.09 -22.62
CA ILE A 108 6.91 -6.14 -22.91
C ILE A 108 6.38 -7.09 -23.98
N ASP A 109 5.15 -7.56 -23.83
CA ASP A 109 4.52 -8.49 -24.78
C ASP A 109 4.32 -7.83 -26.15
N ALA A 110 3.90 -6.55 -26.18
CA ALA A 110 3.77 -5.76 -27.40
C ALA A 110 5.11 -5.59 -28.11
N LYS A 111 6.18 -5.33 -27.36
CA LYS A 111 7.54 -5.25 -27.91
C LYS A 111 8.01 -6.58 -28.48
N ALA A 112 7.78 -7.69 -27.78
CA ALA A 112 8.15 -9.02 -28.28
C ALA A 112 7.41 -9.35 -29.59
N GLN A 113 6.13 -9.00 -29.70
CA GLN A 113 5.37 -9.14 -30.94
C GLN A 113 5.90 -8.24 -32.06
N LEU A 114 6.28 -7.00 -31.75
CA LEU A 114 6.91 -6.09 -32.69
C LEU A 114 8.22 -6.68 -33.26
N ASP A 115 9.06 -7.25 -32.39
CA ASP A 115 10.32 -7.88 -32.79
C ASP A 115 10.06 -9.06 -33.76
N ILE A 116 9.10 -9.93 -33.46
CA ILE A 116 8.71 -11.06 -34.34
C ILE A 116 8.18 -10.56 -35.68
N LEU A 117 7.32 -9.54 -35.68
CA LEU A 117 6.80 -8.95 -36.92
C LEU A 117 7.94 -8.30 -37.72
N SER A 118 8.91 -7.64 -37.06
CA SER A 118 10.03 -7.00 -37.74
C SER A 118 10.94 -8.03 -38.43
N GLU A 119 11.15 -9.18 -37.78
CA GLU A 119 11.89 -10.30 -38.36
C GLU A 119 11.14 -10.91 -39.56
N SER A 120 9.82 -11.05 -39.45
CA SER A 120 8.98 -11.49 -40.57
C SER A 120 9.00 -10.52 -41.75
N GLU A 121 9.08 -9.21 -41.52
CA GLU A 121 9.22 -8.19 -42.58
C GLU A 121 10.54 -8.35 -43.30
N ALA A 122 11.64 -8.49 -42.54
CA ALA A 122 12.97 -8.68 -43.08
C ALA A 122 13.05 -9.96 -43.94
N MET A 123 12.42 -11.05 -43.51
CA MET A 123 12.34 -12.30 -44.27
C MET A 123 11.54 -12.13 -45.57
N LEU A 124 10.38 -11.46 -45.52
CA LEU A 124 9.56 -11.19 -46.71
C LEU A 124 10.30 -10.29 -47.71
N ARG A 125 10.99 -9.26 -47.22
CA ARG A 125 11.80 -8.37 -48.04
C ARG A 125 12.93 -9.12 -48.73
N ALA A 126 13.66 -9.97 -48.00
CA ALA A 126 14.70 -10.81 -48.59
C ALA A 126 14.15 -11.80 -49.63
N ALA A 127 12.95 -12.33 -49.42
CA ALA A 127 12.27 -13.19 -50.40
C ALA A 127 11.87 -12.41 -51.66
N LEU A 128 11.39 -11.17 -51.51
CA LEU A 128 11.04 -10.28 -52.62
C LEU A 128 12.26 -9.90 -53.46
N ASP A 129 13.38 -9.55 -52.82
CA ASP A 129 14.63 -9.23 -53.50
C ASP A 129 15.13 -10.42 -54.32
N ARG A 130 15.04 -11.64 -53.76
CA ARG A 130 15.38 -12.88 -54.50
C ARG A 130 14.45 -13.11 -55.69
N ALA A 131 13.14 -12.93 -55.52
CA ALA A 131 12.19 -13.10 -56.60
C ALA A 131 12.44 -12.09 -57.75
N SER A 132 12.71 -10.84 -57.40
CA SER A 132 13.01 -9.78 -58.37
C SER A 132 14.31 -10.04 -59.14
N LEU A 133 15.35 -10.55 -58.46
CA LEU A 133 16.57 -10.99 -59.13
C LEU A 133 16.29 -12.14 -60.11
N SER A 134 15.53 -13.14 -59.68
CA SER A 134 15.16 -14.32 -60.47
C SER A 134 14.36 -13.95 -61.73
N ILE A 135 13.41 -13.03 -61.60
CA ILE A 135 12.64 -12.48 -62.73
C ILE A 135 13.58 -11.78 -63.71
N THR A 136 14.50 -10.94 -63.21
CA THR A 136 15.44 -10.19 -64.05
C THR A 136 16.37 -11.14 -64.84
N GLU A 137 16.89 -12.18 -64.19
CA GLU A 137 17.72 -13.19 -64.83
C GLU A 137 16.96 -13.95 -65.91
N ARG A 138 15.72 -14.37 -65.64
CA ARG A 138 14.88 -15.07 -66.62
C ARG A 138 14.44 -14.17 -67.78
N ASP A 139 14.12 -12.91 -67.53
CA ASP A 139 13.79 -11.94 -68.58
C ASP A 139 15.00 -11.71 -69.52
N ALA A 140 16.23 -11.68 -68.97
CA ALA A 140 17.44 -11.61 -69.77
C ALA A 140 17.65 -12.88 -70.61
N LEU A 141 17.37 -14.07 -70.06
CA LEU A 141 17.41 -15.34 -70.79
C LEU A 141 16.36 -15.39 -71.90
N LEU A 142 15.12 -14.96 -71.64
CA LEU A 142 14.05 -14.87 -72.63
C LEU A 142 14.47 -14.01 -73.82
N LYS A 143 15.01 -12.81 -73.54
CA LYS A 143 15.51 -11.91 -74.59
C LYS A 143 16.62 -12.54 -75.44
N ASN A 144 17.51 -13.32 -74.83
CA ASN A 144 18.57 -14.02 -75.57
C ASN A 144 17.99 -15.13 -76.45
N LEU A 145 17.04 -15.93 -75.92
CA LEU A 145 16.37 -16.97 -76.68
C LEU A 145 15.53 -16.40 -77.83
N GLU A 146 14.88 -15.25 -77.66
CA GLU A 146 14.17 -14.55 -78.73
C GLU A 146 15.12 -14.15 -79.87
N LEU A 147 16.28 -13.57 -79.54
CA LEU A 147 17.32 -13.23 -80.52
C LEU A 147 17.86 -14.47 -81.24
N GLN A 148 18.06 -15.57 -80.51
CA GLN A 148 18.50 -16.84 -81.11
C GLN A 148 17.43 -17.44 -82.03
N ASN A 149 16.16 -17.36 -81.64
CA ASN A 149 15.04 -17.84 -82.43
C ASN A 149 14.90 -17.02 -83.72
N GLU A 150 15.06 -15.69 -83.65
CA GLU A 150 15.08 -14.81 -84.83
C GLU A 150 16.25 -15.16 -85.77
N LYS A 151 17.44 -15.40 -85.22
CA LYS A 151 18.61 -15.82 -86.00
C LYS A 151 18.40 -17.18 -86.68
N ASN A 152 17.85 -18.17 -85.96
CA ASN A 152 17.58 -19.50 -86.50
C ASN A 152 16.46 -19.46 -87.55
N SER A 153 15.42 -18.64 -87.34
CA SER A 153 14.38 -18.40 -88.34
C SER A 153 14.94 -17.78 -89.63
N GLN A 154 15.83 -16.80 -89.52
CA GLN A 154 16.54 -16.23 -90.68
C GLN A 154 17.43 -17.26 -91.38
N ALA A 155 18.14 -18.11 -90.62
CA ALA A 155 18.96 -19.18 -91.18
C ALA A 155 18.12 -20.23 -91.93
N LEU A 156 16.94 -20.57 -91.40
CA LEU A 156 15.99 -21.46 -92.05
C LEU A 156 15.50 -20.87 -93.37
N LEU A 157 15.08 -19.60 -93.38
CA LEU A 157 14.68 -18.90 -94.60
C LEU A 157 15.81 -18.86 -95.64
N ALA A 158 17.05 -18.60 -95.21
CA ALA A 158 18.20 -18.62 -96.10
C ALA A 158 18.50 -20.02 -96.65
N SER A 159 18.31 -21.07 -95.85
CA SER A 159 18.44 -22.46 -96.30
C SER A 159 17.33 -22.84 -97.28
N GLU A 160 16.09 -22.37 -97.06
CA GLU A 160 14.98 -22.56 -98.00
C GLU A 160 15.27 -21.88 -99.33
N GLN A 161 15.78 -20.65 -99.30
CA GLN A 161 16.12 -19.91 -100.50
C GLN A 161 17.28 -20.55 -101.27
N LYS A 162 18.31 -21.03 -100.56
CA LYS A 162 19.36 -21.85 -101.20
C LYS A 162 18.80 -23.10 -101.85
N PHE A 163 17.84 -23.78 -101.21
CA PHE A 163 17.22 -24.97 -101.78
C PHE A 163 16.49 -24.63 -103.09
N THR A 164 15.71 -23.54 -103.11
CA THR A 164 15.02 -23.09 -104.31
C THR A 164 15.99 -22.65 -105.41
N ASP A 165 17.08 -21.96 -105.06
CA ASP A 165 18.09 -21.51 -106.02
C ASP A 165 18.84 -22.71 -106.61
N THR A 166 19.24 -23.67 -105.79
CA THR A 166 19.91 -24.89 -106.25
C THR A 166 18.96 -25.71 -107.12
N GLU A 167 17.67 -25.80 -106.76
CA GLU A 167 16.67 -26.49 -107.57
C GLU A 167 16.50 -25.83 -108.93
N ALA A 168 16.44 -24.50 -109.00
CA ALA A 168 16.36 -23.76 -110.25
C ALA A 168 17.61 -23.91 -111.12
N ASP A 169 18.81 -23.78 -110.54
CA ASP A 169 20.09 -23.93 -111.24
C ASP A 169 20.25 -25.34 -111.83
N LEU A 170 19.86 -26.35 -111.07
CA LEU A 170 19.95 -27.74 -111.53
C LEU A 170 18.93 -28.04 -112.63
N THR A 171 17.72 -27.47 -112.57
CA THR A 171 16.76 -27.54 -113.68
C THR A 171 17.33 -26.88 -114.94
N ALA A 172 17.97 -25.71 -114.81
CA ALA A 172 18.62 -25.04 -115.92
C ALA A 172 19.79 -25.86 -116.52
N GLN A 173 20.61 -26.51 -115.69
CA GLN A 173 21.70 -27.40 -116.18
C GLN A 173 21.16 -28.61 -116.95
N ILE A 174 20.07 -29.23 -116.48
CA ILE A 174 19.42 -30.33 -117.19
C ILE A 174 18.91 -29.86 -118.56
N ASP A 175 18.29 -28.68 -118.61
CA ASP A 175 17.79 -28.10 -119.86
C ASP A 175 18.94 -27.75 -120.83
N GLU A 176 20.04 -27.17 -120.36
CA GLU A 176 21.24 -26.90 -121.17
C GLU A 176 21.87 -28.19 -121.70
N LEU A 177 22.00 -29.21 -120.86
CA LEU A 177 22.58 -30.50 -121.26
C LEU A 177 21.70 -31.16 -122.33
N ASN A 178 20.37 -31.16 -122.14
CA ASN A 178 19.42 -31.67 -123.12
C ASN A 178 19.53 -30.93 -124.46
N GLN A 179 19.63 -29.59 -124.45
CA GLN A 179 19.81 -28.80 -125.67
C GLN A 179 21.15 -29.06 -126.36
N SER A 180 22.24 -29.13 -125.61
CA SER A 180 23.57 -29.46 -126.13
C SER A 180 23.59 -30.84 -126.80
N LEU A 181 22.96 -31.82 -126.16
CA LEU A 181 22.83 -33.18 -126.69
C LEU A 181 21.93 -33.24 -127.92
N GLU A 182 20.81 -32.51 -127.95
CA GLU A 182 19.99 -32.38 -129.16
C GLU A 182 20.78 -31.76 -130.32
N GLN A 183 21.61 -30.76 -130.05
CA GLN A 183 22.51 -30.19 -131.07
C GLN A 183 23.56 -31.19 -131.53
N GLN A 184 24.17 -31.97 -130.62
CA GLN A 184 25.13 -33.01 -130.99
C GLN A 184 24.49 -34.09 -131.85
N ILE A 185 23.28 -34.56 -131.51
CA ILE A 185 22.51 -35.50 -132.33
C ILE A 185 22.24 -34.90 -133.71
N ARG A 186 21.72 -33.67 -133.79
CA ARG A 186 21.44 -33.00 -135.08
C ARG A 186 22.70 -32.78 -135.91
N THR A 187 23.83 -32.41 -135.30
CA THR A 187 25.09 -32.25 -136.02
C THR A 187 25.65 -33.58 -136.51
N ALA A 188 25.50 -34.66 -135.73
CA ALA A 188 25.81 -36.02 -136.16
C ALA A 188 24.90 -36.46 -137.32
N GLU A 189 23.60 -36.18 -137.24
CA GLU A 189 22.61 -36.43 -138.30
C GLU A 189 22.95 -35.66 -139.59
N VAL A 190 23.31 -34.38 -139.49
CA VAL A 190 23.68 -33.53 -140.64
C VAL A 190 25.05 -33.93 -141.22
N ALA A 191 26.03 -34.27 -140.39
CA ALA A 191 27.33 -34.78 -140.83
C ALA A 191 27.18 -36.11 -141.58
N LEU A 192 26.30 -36.99 -141.08
CA LEU A 192 25.92 -38.24 -141.73
C LEU A 192 25.21 -37.99 -143.08
N ALA A 193 24.33 -36.99 -143.16
CA ALA A 193 23.63 -36.63 -144.40
C ALA A 193 24.57 -36.05 -145.48
N LYS A 194 25.67 -35.39 -145.10
CA LYS A 194 26.63 -34.77 -146.03
C LYS A 194 27.62 -35.76 -146.65
N GLN A 195 27.74 -36.97 -146.10
CA GLN A 195 28.66 -38.03 -146.52
C GLN A 195 27.97 -39.12 -147.35
N GLN A 196 26.83 -38.82 -148.00
CA GLN A 196 26.07 -39.79 -148.81
C GLN A 196 26.44 -39.72 -150.29
N ALA A 197 27.48 -40.47 -150.68
CA ALA A 197 27.60 -40.98 -152.04
C ALA A 197 28.17 -42.42 -152.13
N ASP A 198 29.18 -42.84 -151.34
CA ASP A 198 29.95 -44.07 -151.70
C ASP A 198 30.14 -45.19 -150.64
N LEU A 199 29.70 -45.11 -149.38
CA LEU A 199 29.88 -46.22 -148.40
C LEU A 199 28.60 -46.54 -147.62
N LYS A 200 27.88 -47.60 -148.00
CA LYS A 200 26.52 -47.90 -147.50
C LYS A 200 26.38 -49.17 -146.64
N ALA A 201 27.44 -49.92 -146.36
CA ALA A 201 27.34 -51.22 -145.65
C ALA A 201 28.20 -51.33 -144.38
N GLU A 202 29.47 -50.87 -144.41
CA GLU A 202 30.36 -50.84 -143.22
C GLU A 202 30.02 -49.68 -142.25
N LEU A 203 29.36 -48.65 -142.80
CA LEU A 203 29.04 -47.41 -142.09
C LEU A 203 27.76 -47.52 -141.25
N GLU A 204 26.85 -48.46 -141.57
CA GLU A 204 25.60 -48.67 -140.84
C GLU A 204 25.87 -49.28 -139.45
N THR A 205 26.82 -50.21 -139.36
CA THR A 205 27.27 -50.81 -138.09
C THR A 205 28.08 -49.83 -137.24
N GLN A 206 28.95 -49.02 -137.85
CA GLN A 206 29.66 -47.94 -137.12
C GLN A 206 28.72 -46.81 -136.66
N ARG A 207 27.72 -46.45 -137.47
CA ARG A 207 26.69 -45.47 -137.10
C ARG A 207 25.88 -45.95 -135.90
N GLN A 208 25.41 -47.19 -135.91
CA GLN A 208 24.68 -47.75 -134.77
C GLN A 208 25.53 -47.84 -133.50
N LEU A 209 26.82 -48.16 -133.63
CA LEU A 209 27.76 -48.13 -132.50
C LEU A 209 28.04 -46.71 -131.99
N ALA A 210 28.11 -45.70 -132.88
CA ALA A 210 28.28 -44.31 -132.51
C ALA A 210 27.02 -43.71 -131.87
N GLU A 211 25.82 -43.96 -132.42
CA GLU A 211 24.53 -43.61 -131.81
C GLU A 211 24.35 -44.29 -130.46
N ALA A 212 24.72 -45.58 -130.33
CA ALA A 212 24.65 -46.30 -129.07
C ALA A 212 25.67 -45.78 -128.03
N ALA A 213 26.89 -45.44 -128.44
CA ALA A 213 27.90 -44.87 -127.55
C ALA A 213 27.52 -43.47 -127.07
N LEU A 214 26.96 -42.61 -127.94
CA LEU A 214 26.45 -41.29 -127.57
C LEU A 214 25.21 -41.40 -126.67
N ALA A 215 24.31 -42.35 -126.94
CA ALA A 215 23.14 -42.61 -126.10
C ALA A 215 23.54 -43.17 -124.72
N GLN A 216 24.56 -44.02 -124.65
CA GLN A 216 25.10 -44.52 -123.40
C GLN A 216 25.81 -43.42 -122.61
N GLN A 217 26.64 -42.60 -123.26
CA GLN A 217 27.29 -41.45 -122.64
C GLN A 217 26.26 -40.42 -122.14
N LYS A 218 25.17 -40.20 -122.89
CA LYS A 218 24.02 -39.40 -122.45
C LYS A 218 23.41 -39.96 -121.18
N SER A 219 23.09 -41.25 -121.16
CA SER A 219 22.50 -41.90 -119.98
C SER A 219 23.43 -41.85 -118.77
N GLU A 220 24.73 -42.03 -118.94
CA GLU A 220 25.70 -42.03 -117.84
C GLU A 220 25.92 -40.61 -117.27
N THR A 221 25.96 -39.58 -118.12
CA THR A 221 26.11 -38.19 -117.68
C THR A 221 24.84 -37.64 -117.05
N GLU A 222 23.66 -37.93 -117.60
CA GLU A 222 22.38 -37.62 -116.96
C GLU A 222 22.23 -38.34 -115.62
N ALA A 223 22.58 -39.62 -115.54
CA ALA A 223 22.52 -40.38 -114.29
C ALA A 223 23.49 -39.85 -113.23
N ALA A 224 24.71 -39.46 -113.62
CA ALA A 224 25.70 -38.87 -112.72
C ALA A 224 25.25 -37.50 -112.18
N LEU A 225 24.70 -36.64 -113.05
CA LEU A 225 24.15 -35.35 -112.63
C LEU A 225 22.96 -35.53 -111.69
N LEU A 226 22.04 -36.46 -112.00
CA LEU A 226 20.89 -36.76 -111.15
C LEU A 226 21.31 -37.31 -109.78
N ALA A 227 22.35 -38.15 -109.73
CA ALA A 227 22.92 -38.67 -108.49
C ALA A 227 23.52 -37.55 -107.61
N GLN A 228 24.31 -36.65 -108.20
CA GLN A 228 24.83 -35.47 -107.51
C GLN A 228 23.70 -34.54 -107.02
N GLN A 229 22.63 -34.42 -107.81
CA GLN A 229 21.44 -33.64 -107.47
C GLN A 229 20.72 -34.20 -106.25
N THR A 230 20.58 -35.52 -106.18
CA THR A 230 19.87 -36.19 -105.09
C THR A 230 20.67 -36.13 -103.79
N GLU A 231 22.00 -36.21 -103.87
CA GLU A 231 22.88 -36.03 -102.73
C GLU A 231 22.81 -34.60 -102.18
N ALA A 232 23.00 -33.59 -103.04
CA ALA A 232 22.94 -32.18 -102.63
C ALA A 232 21.56 -31.76 -102.07
N LYS A 233 20.46 -32.22 -102.67
CA LYS A 233 19.10 -32.01 -102.13
C LYS A 233 18.90 -32.74 -100.80
N GLY A 234 19.48 -33.94 -100.64
CA GLY A 234 19.43 -34.72 -99.41
C GLY A 234 20.13 -34.03 -98.24
N GLU A 235 21.35 -33.53 -98.45
CA GLU A 235 22.11 -32.80 -97.42
C GLU A 235 21.40 -31.52 -96.97
N LEU A 236 20.85 -30.75 -97.90
CA LEU A 236 20.16 -29.50 -97.60
C LEU A 236 18.80 -29.74 -96.91
N ALA A 237 18.08 -30.80 -97.30
CA ALA A 237 16.86 -31.23 -96.62
C ALA A 237 17.14 -31.65 -95.17
N GLU A 238 18.26 -32.32 -94.91
CA GLU A 238 18.66 -32.70 -93.56
C GLU A 238 19.05 -31.46 -92.72
N GLN A 239 19.79 -30.51 -93.28
CA GLN A 239 20.06 -29.23 -92.60
C GLN A 239 18.76 -28.49 -92.23
N LYS A 240 17.79 -28.43 -93.15
CA LYS A 240 16.47 -27.84 -92.88
C LYS A 240 15.76 -28.57 -91.73
N ARG A 241 15.78 -29.90 -91.73
CA ARG A 241 15.15 -30.72 -90.68
C ARG A 241 15.78 -30.46 -89.31
N VAL A 242 17.10 -30.35 -89.24
CA VAL A 242 17.83 -30.04 -88.00
C VAL A 242 17.49 -28.63 -87.50
N PHE A 243 17.53 -27.62 -88.36
CA PHE A 243 17.17 -26.25 -87.96
C PHE A 243 15.71 -26.12 -87.52
N GLN A 244 14.79 -26.81 -88.19
CA GLN A 244 13.38 -26.84 -87.78
C GLN A 244 13.20 -27.46 -86.39
N ALA A 245 13.87 -28.59 -86.12
CA ALA A 245 13.81 -29.23 -84.81
C ALA A 245 14.40 -28.34 -83.70
N GLU A 246 15.48 -27.62 -83.99
CA GLU A 246 16.07 -26.66 -83.05
C GLU A 246 15.12 -25.48 -82.79
N LEU A 247 14.45 -24.96 -83.82
CA LEU A 247 13.44 -23.90 -83.70
C LEU A 247 12.27 -24.34 -82.82
N ASP A 248 11.73 -25.54 -83.06
CA ASP A 248 10.61 -26.08 -82.28
C ASP A 248 10.98 -26.24 -80.80
N GLN A 249 12.20 -26.71 -80.53
CA GLN A 249 12.73 -26.82 -79.16
C GLN A 249 12.91 -25.45 -78.49
N LEU A 250 13.43 -24.45 -79.22
CA LEU A 250 13.56 -23.07 -78.76
C LEU A 250 12.20 -22.45 -78.42
N VAL A 251 11.19 -22.66 -79.27
CA VAL A 251 9.81 -22.18 -79.03
C VAL A 251 9.20 -22.83 -77.79
N ALA A 252 9.38 -24.15 -77.61
CA ALA A 252 8.93 -24.85 -76.42
C ALA A 252 9.62 -24.33 -75.13
N ASN A 253 10.93 -24.12 -75.19
CA ASN A 253 11.68 -23.55 -74.06
C ASN A 253 11.24 -22.12 -73.74
N ASN A 254 11.02 -21.29 -74.75
CA ASN A 254 10.60 -19.90 -74.58
C ASN A 254 9.20 -19.82 -73.92
N SER A 255 8.23 -20.61 -74.40
CA SER A 255 6.89 -20.67 -73.79
C SER A 255 6.92 -21.16 -72.32
N THR A 256 7.80 -22.13 -72.02
CA THR A 256 8.00 -22.61 -70.64
C THR A 256 8.59 -21.51 -69.75
N LEU A 257 9.63 -20.81 -70.21
CA LEU A 257 10.25 -19.72 -69.46
C LEU A 257 9.30 -18.53 -69.29
N GLN A 258 8.51 -18.17 -70.29
CA GLN A 258 7.48 -17.13 -70.18
C GLN A 258 6.45 -17.47 -69.10
N THR A 259 6.01 -18.74 -69.05
CA THR A 259 5.08 -19.21 -68.01
C THR A 259 5.72 -19.12 -66.62
N GLN A 260 7.00 -19.49 -66.49
CA GLN A 260 7.73 -19.37 -65.23
C GLN A 260 7.85 -17.90 -64.78
N VAL A 261 8.24 -16.99 -65.68
CA VAL A 261 8.33 -15.55 -65.39
C VAL A 261 7.00 -15.00 -64.92
N GLN A 262 5.90 -15.36 -65.58
CA GLN A 262 4.57 -14.91 -65.19
C GLN A 262 4.20 -15.40 -63.78
N SER A 263 4.45 -16.68 -63.47
CA SER A 263 4.20 -17.23 -62.13
C SER A 263 5.06 -16.58 -61.04
N GLU A 264 6.32 -16.22 -61.35
CA GLU A 264 7.20 -15.51 -60.40
C GLU A 264 6.77 -14.07 -60.18
N ARG A 265 6.26 -13.39 -61.22
CA ARG A 265 5.68 -12.04 -61.09
C ARG A 265 4.44 -12.05 -60.19
N GLU A 266 3.54 -13.00 -60.39
CA GLU A 266 2.36 -13.18 -59.52
C GLU A 266 2.76 -13.48 -58.07
N LEU A 267 3.77 -14.33 -57.86
CA LEU A 267 4.33 -14.58 -56.53
C LEU A 267 4.93 -13.31 -55.92
N SER A 268 5.70 -12.54 -56.69
CA SER A 268 6.31 -11.29 -56.26
C SER A 268 5.25 -10.25 -55.85
N GLU A 269 4.17 -10.12 -56.62
CA GLU A 269 3.04 -9.25 -56.26
C GLU A 269 2.36 -9.70 -54.97
N SER A 270 2.14 -11.01 -54.79
CA SER A 270 1.57 -11.56 -53.56
C SER A 270 2.47 -11.32 -52.34
N LEU A 271 3.79 -11.47 -52.51
CA LEU A 271 4.77 -11.18 -51.45
C LEU A 271 4.77 -9.69 -51.09
N GLU A 272 4.69 -8.80 -52.07
CA GLU A 272 4.64 -7.36 -51.82
C GLU A 272 3.34 -6.94 -51.10
N GLN A 273 2.20 -7.52 -51.47
CA GLN A 273 0.94 -7.31 -50.74
C GLN A 273 1.04 -7.78 -49.29
N LYS A 274 1.64 -8.95 -49.04
CA LYS A 274 1.88 -9.45 -47.67
C LYS A 274 2.83 -8.54 -46.91
N ARG A 275 3.91 -8.06 -47.55
CA ARG A 275 4.87 -7.13 -46.95
C ARG A 275 4.19 -5.81 -46.57
N ALA A 276 3.41 -5.21 -47.46
CA ALA A 276 2.68 -3.98 -47.19
C ALA A 276 1.69 -4.12 -46.03
N ALA A 277 0.96 -5.24 -45.96
CA ALA A 277 0.07 -5.53 -44.83
C ALA A 277 0.85 -5.66 -43.51
N LEU A 278 2.02 -6.33 -43.55
CA LEU A 278 2.85 -6.55 -42.37
C LEU A 278 3.54 -5.26 -41.88
N VAL A 279 3.97 -4.39 -42.80
CA VAL A 279 4.46 -3.04 -42.48
C VAL A 279 3.37 -2.21 -41.80
N SER A 280 2.13 -2.25 -42.31
CA SER A 280 1.02 -1.57 -41.66
C SER A 280 0.72 -2.11 -40.25
N GLN A 281 0.89 -3.42 -40.01
CA GLN A 281 0.77 -4.00 -38.67
C GLN A 281 1.91 -3.57 -37.74
N LEU A 282 3.13 -3.47 -38.25
CA LEU A 282 4.29 -2.97 -37.51
C LEU A 282 4.08 -1.52 -37.05
N ASP A 283 3.62 -0.65 -37.95
CA ASP A 283 3.36 0.76 -37.62
C ASP A 283 2.27 0.88 -36.54
N ALA A 284 1.17 0.14 -36.67
CA ALA A 284 0.11 0.11 -35.67
C ALA A 284 0.62 -0.39 -34.31
N ARG A 285 1.38 -1.50 -34.28
CA ARG A 285 1.88 -2.08 -33.04
C ARG A 285 2.96 -1.21 -32.39
N SER A 286 3.79 -0.53 -33.18
CA SER A 286 4.75 0.46 -32.68
C SER A 286 4.03 1.63 -32.02
N GLN A 287 2.97 2.14 -32.64
CA GLN A 287 2.17 3.23 -32.07
C GLN A 287 1.49 2.82 -30.76
N GLU A 288 0.96 1.60 -30.68
CA GLU A 288 0.40 1.04 -29.44
C GLU A 288 1.45 0.92 -28.33
N LEU A 289 2.68 0.48 -28.67
CA LEU A 289 3.79 0.40 -27.73
C LEU A 289 4.20 1.79 -27.20
N ASP A 290 4.25 2.80 -28.06
CA ASP A 290 4.57 4.18 -27.67
C ASP A 290 3.50 4.77 -26.74
N GLN A 291 2.22 4.50 -27.02
CA GLN A 291 1.11 4.89 -26.15
C GLN A 291 1.20 4.19 -24.79
N ALA A 292 1.48 2.88 -24.76
CA ALA A 292 1.64 2.13 -23.53
C ALA A 292 2.83 2.64 -22.69
N ASN A 293 3.96 2.95 -23.33
CA ASN A 293 5.13 3.53 -22.67
C ASN A 293 4.84 4.92 -22.09
N THR A 294 4.07 5.74 -22.81
CA THR A 294 3.63 7.06 -22.33
C THR A 294 2.70 6.93 -21.12
N ALA A 295 1.73 6.01 -21.18
CA ALA A 295 0.83 5.71 -20.06
C ALA A 295 1.61 5.20 -18.85
N LEU A 296 2.60 4.33 -19.05
CA LEU A 296 3.50 3.85 -17.99
C LEU A 296 4.27 4.98 -17.33
N ALA A 297 4.80 5.92 -18.10
CA ALA A 297 5.52 7.07 -17.55
C ALA A 297 4.61 7.98 -16.71
N LEU A 298 3.39 8.23 -17.18
CA LEU A 298 2.38 8.98 -16.43
C LEU A 298 1.98 8.27 -15.13
N MET A 299 1.72 6.95 -15.20
CA MET A 299 1.35 6.14 -14.05
C MET A 299 2.49 6.06 -13.02
N GLN A 300 3.74 5.94 -13.48
CA GLN A 300 4.93 5.99 -12.62
C GLN A 300 5.02 7.32 -11.87
N LYS A 301 4.78 8.43 -12.55
CA LYS A 301 4.75 9.76 -11.93
C LYS A 301 3.62 9.85 -10.90
N GLN A 302 2.43 9.39 -11.24
CA GLN A 302 1.28 9.40 -10.33
C GLN A 302 1.53 8.57 -9.06
N LEU A 303 2.15 7.39 -9.18
CA LEU A 303 2.58 6.58 -8.04
C LEU A 303 3.65 7.28 -7.19
N GLN A 304 4.61 7.98 -7.80
CA GLN A 304 5.59 8.76 -7.06
C GLN A 304 4.94 9.89 -6.26
N ASP A 305 4.05 10.67 -6.90
CA ASP A 305 3.33 11.76 -6.27
C ASP A 305 2.42 11.24 -5.13
N SER A 306 1.75 10.10 -5.35
CA SER A 306 0.93 9.41 -4.36
C SER A 306 1.75 8.93 -3.15
N ASN A 307 2.91 8.31 -3.37
CA ASN A 307 3.80 7.87 -2.30
C ASN A 307 4.32 9.05 -1.46
N ILE A 308 4.60 10.19 -2.08
CA ILE A 308 4.96 11.43 -1.36
C ILE A 308 3.77 11.89 -0.50
N ALA A 309 2.56 11.91 -1.06
CA ALA A 309 1.36 12.31 -0.32
C ALA A 309 1.07 11.37 0.86
N LEU A 310 1.20 10.06 0.68
CA LEU A 310 1.08 9.05 1.74
C LEU A 310 2.06 9.32 2.88
N LYS A 311 3.32 9.60 2.55
CA LYS A 311 4.34 9.92 3.56
C LYS A 311 3.98 11.17 4.35
N LEU A 312 3.46 12.22 3.69
CA LEU A 312 3.03 13.45 4.36
C LEU A 312 1.83 13.21 5.29
N VAL A 313 0.86 12.40 4.87
CA VAL A 313 -0.29 12.04 5.71
C VAL A 313 0.16 11.20 6.92
N GLN A 314 1.09 10.26 6.72
CA GLN A 314 1.67 9.47 7.79
C GLN A 314 2.40 10.35 8.81
N GLU A 315 3.25 11.27 8.35
CA GLU A 315 3.95 12.22 9.23
C GLU A 315 2.96 13.12 10.00
N ALA A 316 1.88 13.58 9.36
CA ALA A 316 0.83 14.36 10.02
C ALA A 316 0.04 13.53 11.06
N LEU A 317 -0.20 12.25 10.79
CA LEU A 317 -0.85 11.32 11.73
C LEU A 317 0.04 11.09 12.96
N ASP A 318 1.34 10.91 12.75
CA ASP A 318 2.31 10.69 13.82
C ASP A 318 2.45 11.94 14.71
N ASP A 319 2.60 13.13 14.11
CA ASP A 319 2.61 14.40 14.86
C ASP A 319 1.32 14.58 15.67
N LYS A 320 0.17 14.29 15.06
CA LYS A 320 -1.11 14.43 15.73
C LYS A 320 -1.29 13.44 16.89
N THR A 321 -0.74 12.23 16.75
CA THR A 321 -0.75 11.21 17.80
C THR A 321 0.11 11.65 18.99
N VAL A 322 1.29 12.22 18.73
CA VAL A 322 2.14 12.81 19.78
C VAL A 322 1.42 13.96 20.50
N GLN A 323 0.77 14.86 19.75
CA GLN A 323 -0.01 15.95 20.34
C GLN A 323 -1.16 15.43 21.22
N LEU A 324 -1.86 14.39 20.78
CA LEU A 324 -2.95 13.77 21.56
C LEU A 324 -2.43 13.22 22.89
N ASN A 325 -1.31 12.49 22.86
CA ASN A 325 -0.73 11.90 24.08
C ASN A 325 -0.31 12.99 25.07
N ASN A 326 0.41 14.02 24.60
CA ASN A 326 0.82 15.14 25.46
C ASN A 326 -0.38 15.85 26.11
N GLN A 327 -1.50 15.98 25.39
CA GLN A 327 -2.72 16.59 25.95
C GLN A 327 -3.46 15.68 26.91
N ALA A 328 -3.46 14.37 26.65
CA ALA A 328 -4.00 13.38 27.58
C ALA A 328 -3.22 13.38 28.91
N ASP A 329 -1.88 13.47 28.83
CA ASP A 329 -1.02 13.58 30.01
C ASP A 329 -1.33 14.84 30.84
N VAL A 330 -1.61 15.97 30.18
CA VAL A 330 -2.02 17.22 30.87
C VAL A 330 -3.36 17.03 31.58
N VAL A 331 -4.35 16.41 30.93
CA VAL A 331 -5.64 16.11 31.57
C VAL A 331 -5.43 15.23 32.81
N GLU A 332 -4.59 14.19 32.70
CA GLU A 332 -4.27 13.29 33.81
C GLU A 332 -3.61 14.06 34.97
N GLN A 333 -2.60 14.88 34.69
CA GLN A 333 -1.91 15.69 35.69
C GLN A 333 -2.87 16.65 36.41
N VAL A 334 -3.69 17.40 35.66
CA VAL A 334 -4.66 18.34 36.24
C VAL A 334 -5.68 17.58 37.09
N THR A 335 -6.17 16.43 36.63
CA THR A 335 -7.10 15.61 37.44
C THR A 335 -6.45 15.10 38.72
N ALA A 336 -5.20 14.65 38.67
CA ALA A 336 -4.47 14.19 39.85
C ALA A 336 -4.29 15.34 40.86
N GLU A 337 -3.88 16.53 40.41
CA GLU A 337 -3.75 17.72 41.27
C GLU A 337 -5.08 18.13 41.92
N MET A 338 -6.17 18.12 41.17
CA MET A 338 -7.50 18.41 41.71
C MET A 338 -7.92 17.39 42.76
N THR A 339 -7.70 16.09 42.51
CA THR A 339 -8.03 15.03 43.48
C THR A 339 -7.19 15.14 44.76
N ALA A 340 -5.91 15.52 44.65
CA ALA A 340 -5.05 15.76 45.80
C ALA A 340 -5.55 16.95 46.63
N LYS A 341 -5.85 18.10 45.99
CA LYS A 341 -6.40 19.28 46.68
C LYS A 341 -7.73 18.99 47.41
N LEU A 342 -8.61 18.21 46.78
CA LEU A 342 -9.87 17.79 47.41
C LEU A 342 -9.64 16.88 48.63
N ALA A 343 -8.63 16.01 48.57
CA ALA A 343 -8.26 15.15 49.70
C ALA A 343 -7.65 15.95 50.86
N ASP A 344 -6.80 16.93 50.57
CA ASP A 344 -6.23 17.85 51.57
C ASP A 344 -7.34 18.65 52.26
N LEU A 345 -8.24 19.25 51.48
CA LEU A 345 -9.35 20.04 52.01
C LEU A 345 -10.30 19.20 52.88
N LYS A 346 -10.54 17.96 52.48
CA LYS A 346 -11.30 16.99 53.29
C LYS A 346 -10.60 16.72 54.63
N THR A 347 -9.29 16.57 54.62
CA THR A 347 -8.49 16.33 55.84
C THR A 347 -8.57 17.53 56.79
N ASP A 348 -8.42 18.75 56.27
CA ASP A 348 -8.55 19.98 57.04
C ASP A 348 -9.95 20.15 57.64
N TYR A 349 -10.99 19.82 56.88
CA TYR A 349 -12.37 19.82 57.37
C TYR A 349 -12.59 18.79 58.48
N ASP A 350 -12.14 17.55 58.28
CA ASP A 350 -12.28 16.48 59.26
C ASP A 350 -11.55 16.85 60.58
N SER A 351 -10.40 17.54 60.50
CA SER A 351 -9.69 18.09 61.67
C SER A 351 -10.47 19.20 62.37
N LEU A 352 -11.00 20.18 61.63
CA LEU A 352 -11.79 21.27 62.23
C LEU A 352 -13.06 20.73 62.88
N LYS A 353 -13.69 19.73 62.25
CA LYS A 353 -14.87 19.05 62.79
C LYS A 353 -14.56 18.38 64.14
N ALA A 354 -13.44 17.68 64.26
CA ALA A 354 -13.02 17.04 65.50
C ALA A 354 -12.82 18.08 66.62
N ASP A 355 -12.11 19.17 66.33
CA ASP A 355 -11.89 20.27 67.29
C ASP A 355 -13.24 20.90 67.73
N TYR A 356 -14.16 21.13 66.79
CA TYR A 356 -15.48 21.69 67.09
C TYR A 356 -16.34 20.76 67.96
N ASP A 357 -16.38 19.47 67.61
CA ASP A 357 -17.14 18.45 68.35
C ASP A 357 -16.61 18.28 69.78
N GLU A 358 -15.34 18.64 70.06
CA GLU A 358 -14.78 18.68 71.41
C GLU A 358 -15.29 19.86 72.25
N LEU A 359 -15.44 21.04 71.65
CA LEU A 359 -15.87 22.25 72.37
C LEU A 359 -17.37 22.33 72.64
N VAL A 360 -18.19 21.73 71.78
CA VAL A 360 -19.66 21.81 71.90
C VAL A 360 -20.24 20.67 72.75
N LYS A 361 -19.39 19.86 73.39
CA LYS A 361 -19.86 18.86 74.37
C LYS A 361 -20.66 19.57 75.48
N PRO A 362 -21.96 19.25 75.66
CA PRO A 362 -22.79 19.96 76.63
C PRO A 362 -22.27 19.74 78.05
N ALA A 363 -22.63 20.60 79.01
CA ALA A 363 -22.14 20.45 80.38
C ALA A 363 -22.55 19.09 80.99
N ARG A 364 -21.59 18.41 81.64
CA ARG A 364 -21.84 17.17 82.38
C ARG A 364 -22.95 17.39 83.41
N SER A 365 -24.04 16.63 83.31
CA SER A 365 -25.25 16.81 84.11
C SER A 365 -25.84 15.47 84.54
N SER A 366 -26.31 15.39 85.78
CA SER A 366 -26.98 14.20 86.32
C SER A 366 -28.47 14.14 86.00
N ILE A 367 -29.03 15.15 85.32
CA ILE A 367 -30.47 15.26 85.07
C ILE A 367 -30.91 14.14 84.10
N GLY A 368 -31.89 13.33 84.52
CA GLY A 368 -32.40 12.21 83.74
C GLY A 368 -31.49 10.97 83.72
N LYS A 369 -30.37 10.98 84.46
CA LYS A 369 -29.37 9.90 84.49
C LYS A 369 -29.47 9.07 85.77
N GLN A 370 -29.02 7.81 85.70
CA GLN A 370 -28.94 6.92 86.83
C GLN A 370 -27.65 7.21 87.61
N VAL A 371 -27.79 7.75 88.82
CA VAL A 371 -26.67 8.27 89.61
C VAL A 371 -26.10 7.19 90.53
N ALA A 372 -24.91 6.70 90.22
CA ALA A 372 -24.09 5.90 91.11
C ALA A 372 -23.16 6.81 91.91
N ILE A 373 -23.19 6.75 93.25
CA ILE A 373 -22.33 7.59 94.09
C ILE A 373 -21.14 6.77 94.59
N VAL A 374 -19.94 7.25 94.28
CA VAL A 374 -18.67 6.72 94.80
C VAL A 374 -18.16 7.67 95.87
N TYR A 375 -17.88 7.14 97.05
CA TYR A 375 -17.23 7.83 98.14
C TYR A 375 -15.76 7.44 98.15
N LEU A 376 -14.88 8.42 98.01
CA LEU A 376 -13.43 8.20 98.06
C LEU A 376 -12.99 7.72 99.45
N PRO A 377 -11.87 6.98 99.53
CA PRO A 377 -11.35 6.49 100.79
C PRO A 377 -11.07 7.62 101.79
N ARG A 378 -11.06 7.27 103.08
CA ARG A 378 -10.88 8.23 104.17
C ARG A 378 -9.46 8.72 104.30
N ASP A 379 -8.47 7.99 103.82
CA ASP A 379 -7.06 8.37 103.85
C ASP A 379 -6.28 7.65 102.74
N ASP A 380 -5.00 7.97 102.60
CA ASP A 380 -4.11 7.36 101.60
C ASP A 380 -3.72 5.89 101.93
N GLN A 381 -4.02 5.36 103.12
CA GLN A 381 -3.77 3.95 103.44
C GLN A 381 -5.04 3.10 103.34
N SER A 382 -6.21 3.74 103.32
CA SER A 382 -7.51 3.10 103.17
C SER A 382 -7.75 2.66 101.73
N GLU A 383 -8.05 1.37 101.56
CA GLU A 383 -8.39 0.75 100.27
C GLU A 383 -9.90 0.55 100.08
N LEU A 384 -10.69 0.96 101.08
CA LEU A 384 -12.14 0.81 101.07
C LEU A 384 -12.81 2.10 100.54
N PHE A 385 -13.58 1.92 99.48
CA PHE A 385 -14.41 2.92 98.86
C PHE A 385 -15.84 2.73 99.33
N GLY A 386 -16.53 3.83 99.62
CA GLY A 386 -17.97 3.77 99.76
C GLY A 386 -18.61 3.76 98.37
N PHE A 387 -19.64 2.97 98.18
CA PHE A 387 -20.39 2.89 96.94
C PHE A 387 -21.88 2.88 97.23
N ARG A 388 -22.62 3.63 96.42
CA ARG A 388 -24.08 3.60 96.43
C ARG A 388 -24.56 3.44 94.99
N PRO A 389 -25.06 2.25 94.59
CA PRO A 389 -25.61 2.08 93.26
C PRO A 389 -26.89 2.92 93.09
N PRO A 390 -27.35 3.16 91.85
CA PRO A 390 -28.58 3.90 91.59
C PRO A 390 -29.77 3.28 92.36
N GLY A 391 -30.38 4.06 93.26
CA GLY A 391 -31.50 3.59 94.10
C GLY A 391 -31.15 2.60 95.22
N GLY A 392 -29.88 2.26 95.43
CA GLY A 392 -29.44 1.32 96.46
C GLY A 392 -28.89 1.98 97.73
N SER A 393 -28.54 1.13 98.71
CA SER A 393 -27.94 1.54 99.99
C SER A 393 -26.41 1.69 99.89
N TYR A 394 -25.84 2.47 100.81
CA TYR A 394 -24.39 2.63 100.95
C TYR A 394 -23.71 1.31 101.36
N GLN A 395 -22.60 0.98 100.70
CA GLN A 395 -21.78 -0.21 100.94
C GLN A 395 -20.30 0.19 100.89
N GLU A 396 -19.45 -0.42 101.73
CA GLU A 396 -18.00 -0.25 101.63
C GLU A 396 -17.41 -1.46 100.90
N MET A 397 -16.50 -1.23 99.96
CA MET A 397 -15.89 -2.27 99.11
C MET A 397 -14.51 -1.85 98.63
N GLU A 398 -13.69 -2.80 98.19
CA GLU A 398 -12.38 -2.50 97.61
C GLU A 398 -12.49 -1.91 96.21
N LEU A 399 -11.44 -1.23 95.72
CA LEU A 399 -11.43 -0.59 94.39
C LEU A 399 -11.78 -1.57 93.26
N ALA A 400 -11.24 -2.80 93.30
CA ALA A 400 -11.50 -3.79 92.27
C ALA A 400 -12.99 -4.19 92.22
N GLU A 401 -13.63 -4.33 93.38
CA GLU A 401 -15.06 -4.65 93.48
C GLU A 401 -15.93 -3.47 93.06
N LEU A 402 -15.54 -2.24 93.43
CA LEU A 402 -16.17 -1.01 92.97
C LEU A 402 -16.13 -0.89 91.44
N GLU A 403 -14.96 -1.08 90.85
CA GLU A 403 -14.78 -1.02 89.39
C GLU A 403 -15.56 -2.14 88.68
N GLN A 404 -15.65 -3.34 89.24
CA GLN A 404 -16.52 -4.39 88.71
C GLN A 404 -18.01 -4.01 88.79
N ASN A 405 -18.45 -3.40 89.89
CA ASN A 405 -19.83 -2.93 90.04
C ASN A 405 -20.15 -1.77 89.08
N LEU A 406 -19.23 -0.83 88.92
CA LEU A 406 -19.34 0.28 87.95
C LEU A 406 -19.29 -0.23 86.51
N GLN A 407 -18.43 -1.19 86.18
CA GLN A 407 -18.40 -1.82 84.86
C GLN A 407 -19.70 -2.56 84.56
N ARG A 408 -20.28 -3.25 85.55
CA ARG A 408 -21.58 -3.91 85.39
C ARG A 408 -22.68 -2.89 85.12
N LEU A 409 -22.72 -1.80 85.88
CA LEU A 409 -23.67 -0.71 85.66
C LEU A 409 -23.46 -0.04 84.31
N LYS A 410 -22.21 0.16 83.89
CA LYS A 410 -21.86 0.72 82.57
C LYS A 410 -22.38 -0.18 81.46
N ASN A 411 -22.17 -1.49 81.55
CA ASN A 411 -22.67 -2.43 80.54
C ASN A 411 -24.21 -2.51 80.52
N GLN A 412 -24.88 -2.21 81.64
CA GLN A 412 -26.35 -2.25 81.76
C GLN A 412 -27.04 -0.96 81.33
N LEU A 413 -26.43 0.20 81.61
CA LEU A 413 -27.03 1.52 81.47
C LEU A 413 -26.36 2.39 80.40
N ASP A 414 -25.15 2.02 79.97
CA ASP A 414 -24.34 2.71 78.96
C ASP A 414 -24.30 4.23 79.16
N LEU A 415 -24.86 5.01 78.23
CA LEU A 415 -24.89 6.47 78.26
C LEU A 415 -25.80 7.06 79.34
N ASP A 416 -26.53 6.24 80.11
CA ASP A 416 -27.39 6.68 81.22
C ASP A 416 -26.72 6.58 82.60
N LEU A 417 -25.51 6.04 82.70
CA LEU A 417 -24.76 5.97 83.96
C LEU A 417 -24.05 7.29 84.30
N TYR A 418 -24.48 7.95 85.36
CA TYR A 418 -23.78 9.10 85.94
C TYR A 418 -23.02 8.67 87.21
N VAL A 419 -21.70 8.82 87.19
CA VAL A 419 -20.83 8.50 88.34
C VAL A 419 -20.58 9.77 89.15
N ARG A 420 -21.18 9.87 90.33
CA ARG A 420 -20.95 10.98 91.26
C ARG A 420 -19.86 10.61 92.25
N ILE A 421 -18.76 11.35 92.25
CA ILE A 421 -17.67 11.14 93.21
C ILE A 421 -17.83 12.11 94.37
N THR A 422 -17.72 11.61 95.60
CA THR A 422 -17.91 12.36 96.85
C THR A 422 -16.76 12.08 97.80
N THR A 423 -16.23 13.10 98.45
CA THR A 423 -15.17 12.95 99.46
C THR A 423 -15.81 13.03 100.85
N PRO A 424 -15.61 12.06 101.75
CA PRO A 424 -16.11 12.14 103.13
C PRO A 424 -15.53 13.36 103.87
N GLY A 425 -16.33 14.03 104.71
CA GLY A 425 -15.94 15.28 105.38
C GLY A 425 -14.79 15.17 106.38
N ASN A 426 -14.39 13.95 106.76
CA ASN A 426 -13.26 13.64 107.63
C ASN A 426 -12.11 12.95 106.88
N SER A 427 -12.06 13.06 105.56
CA SER A 427 -11.03 12.40 104.75
C SER A 427 -9.70 13.17 104.77
N SER A 428 -8.60 12.47 105.04
CA SER A 428 -7.23 12.94 104.95
C SER A 428 -6.51 12.41 103.70
N ILE A 429 -7.25 12.04 102.65
CA ILE A 429 -6.70 11.62 101.36
C ILE A 429 -5.97 12.78 100.67
N THR A 430 -4.82 12.50 100.05
CA THR A 430 -4.07 13.53 99.33
C THR A 430 -4.79 13.94 98.04
N GLN A 431 -4.78 15.25 97.73
CA GLN A 431 -5.39 15.83 96.52
C GLN A 431 -5.00 15.09 95.22
N ARG A 432 -3.71 14.76 95.06
CA ARG A 432 -3.20 14.00 93.91
C ARG A 432 -3.86 12.62 93.78
N ARG A 433 -4.05 11.90 94.90
CA ARG A 433 -4.67 10.57 94.92
C ARG A 433 -6.17 10.66 94.62
N SER A 434 -6.87 11.62 95.24
CA SER A 434 -8.29 11.88 94.96
C SER A 434 -8.54 12.19 93.50
N TRP A 435 -7.72 13.06 92.91
CA TRP A 435 -7.86 13.44 91.50
C TRP A 435 -7.56 12.27 90.57
N ALA A 436 -6.49 11.51 90.83
CA ALA A 436 -6.16 10.32 90.03
C ALA A 436 -7.27 9.28 90.07
N LEU A 437 -7.85 9.01 91.25
CA LEU A 437 -8.99 8.09 91.41
C LEU A 437 -10.25 8.65 90.74
N THR A 438 -10.50 9.95 90.88
CA THR A 438 -11.66 10.62 90.27
C THR A 438 -11.60 10.50 88.76
N ASN A 439 -10.49 10.87 88.14
CA ASN A 439 -10.33 10.81 86.68
C ASN A 439 -10.40 9.38 86.17
N ARG A 440 -9.69 8.44 86.82
CA ARG A 440 -9.73 7.02 86.44
C ARG A 440 -11.17 6.51 86.40
N LEU A 441 -11.96 6.80 87.43
CA LEU A 441 -13.34 6.34 87.52
C LEU A 441 -14.28 7.06 86.54
N LEU A 442 -14.13 8.37 86.35
CA LEU A 442 -14.98 9.14 85.44
C LEU A 442 -14.65 8.88 83.95
N GLU A 443 -13.38 8.76 83.58
CA GLU A 443 -12.99 8.44 82.20
C GLU A 443 -13.44 7.03 81.81
N ALA A 444 -13.27 6.06 82.71
CA ALA A 444 -13.60 4.67 82.41
C ALA A 444 -15.11 4.39 82.45
N TYR A 445 -15.88 5.02 83.35
CA TYR A 445 -17.26 4.58 83.66
C TYR A 445 -18.34 5.64 83.52
N ASP A 446 -18.01 6.93 83.49
CA ASP A 446 -19.04 7.96 83.37
C ASP A 446 -19.55 8.10 81.94
N TYR A 447 -20.84 8.39 81.78
CA TYR A 447 -21.46 8.61 80.47
C TYR A 447 -20.80 9.74 79.67
N TYR A 448 -20.27 10.76 80.35
CA TYR A 448 -19.75 11.96 79.71
C TYR A 448 -18.46 11.69 78.91
N SER A 449 -17.73 10.65 79.29
CA SER A 449 -16.44 10.27 78.70
C SER A 449 -16.58 9.18 77.62
N GLN A 450 -17.79 8.64 77.39
CA GLN A 450 -17.99 7.56 76.42
C GLN A 450 -18.14 8.07 74.98
N PRO A 451 -17.59 7.37 73.97
CA PRO A 451 -17.86 7.66 72.56
C PRO A 451 -19.35 7.43 72.27
N GLY A 452 -20.11 8.53 72.08
CA GLY A 452 -21.57 8.50 71.98
C GLY A 452 -22.31 9.24 73.10
N GLY A 453 -21.60 9.82 74.08
CA GLY A 453 -22.12 10.84 75.02
C GLY A 453 -22.78 12.02 74.30
N PRO A 454 -23.24 13.07 75.01
CA PRO A 454 -24.33 13.97 74.57
C PRO A 454 -24.13 14.84 73.30
N ALA A 455 -23.23 14.47 72.39
CA ALA A 455 -23.05 15.00 71.04
C ALA A 455 -23.85 14.27 69.93
N THR A 456 -24.67 13.23 70.20
CA THR A 456 -25.38 12.48 69.13
C THR A 456 -26.90 12.66 69.08
N SER A 457 -27.47 13.64 69.79
CA SER A 457 -28.91 13.97 69.73
C SER A 457 -29.16 15.31 69.03
N GLY A 458 -28.69 15.43 67.79
CA GLY A 458 -28.94 16.56 66.90
C GLY A 458 -29.36 16.09 65.52
N GLY A 459 -30.37 15.22 65.45
CA GLY A 459 -30.99 14.80 64.21
C GLY A 459 -31.90 15.89 63.64
N GLN A 460 -31.69 16.17 62.35
CA GLN A 460 -32.69 16.47 61.33
C GLN A 460 -33.74 17.55 61.65
N ARG A 461 -33.61 18.67 60.94
CA ARG A 461 -34.73 19.26 60.22
C ARG A 461 -34.34 19.54 58.78
#